data_AF-A0AAV4H1M1-F1
#
_entry.id   AF-A0AAV4H1M1-F1
#
_cell.length_a   1.000
_cell.length_b   1.000
_cell.length_c   1.000
_cell.angle_alpha   90.00
_cell.angle_beta   90.00
_cell.angle_gamma   90.00
#
_symmetry.space_group_name_H-M   'P 1'
#
loop_
_entity.id
_entity.type
_entity.pdbx_description
1 polymer ?
#
loop_
_entity_poly.entity_id
_entity_poly.type
_entity_poly.pdbx_seq_one_letter_code
_entity_poly.pdbx_strand_id
1 'polypeptide(L)'
;MSHKCNSVPLQVLDATFDDLVPLAVSKMPSSWGGLVAQSVRSYLDLNIAEKLIEYQGPILLIRRTRDEMISTDMPADSHPNLASNRGNNLLLKVLQFRYPTIVDNTTLPVMKEFLSGETFRQVQMLQEKQVEYEVCNDVISQHVAQNGTHYPMAIEVDQADLKVKLSLFLSRQYKNV
;
A
#
# COMPACT_ATOMS: atom_id res chain seq x y z
N MET A 1 7.93 17.06 36.33
CA MET A 1 7.84 17.48 34.91
C MET A 1 7.73 16.21 34.09
N SER A 2 6.53 15.87 33.62
CA SER A 2 6.28 14.65 32.85
C SER A 2 6.79 14.87 31.42
N HIS A 3 7.79 14.09 31.00
CA HIS A 3 8.21 14.04 29.61
C HIS A 3 7.02 13.50 28.81
N LYS A 4 6.31 14.39 28.10
CA LYS A 4 5.44 13.97 27.00
C LYS A 4 6.33 13.28 25.98
N CYS A 5 6.31 11.96 25.98
CA CYS A 5 6.79 11.18 24.85
C CYS A 5 5.91 11.60 23.67
N ASN A 6 6.45 12.41 22.76
CA ASN A 6 5.72 12.89 21.59
C ASN A 6 5.53 11.72 20.62
N SER A 7 4.56 10.85 20.91
CA SER A 7 4.17 9.79 19.99
C SER A 7 3.49 10.40 18.76
N VAL A 8 3.97 10.03 17.59
CA VAL A 8 3.34 10.41 16.32
C VAL A 8 1.99 9.68 16.22
N PRO A 9 0.88 10.37 15.91
CA PRO A 9 -0.46 9.76 15.96
C PRO A 9 -0.65 8.66 14.90
N LEU A 10 -1.75 7.91 14.97
CA LEU A 10 -2.17 7.03 13.88
C LEU A 10 -2.87 7.85 12.77
N GLN A 11 -2.47 7.63 11.51
CA GLN A 11 -3.24 8.10 10.36
C GLN A 11 -4.13 6.98 9.84
N VAL A 12 -5.45 7.22 9.85
CA VAL A 12 -6.44 6.33 9.24
C VAL A 12 -6.88 6.96 7.93
N LEU A 13 -6.71 6.24 6.83
CA LEU A 13 -7.09 6.69 5.50
C LEU A 13 -8.20 5.78 4.97
N ASP A 14 -9.42 6.31 4.87
CA ASP A 14 -10.57 5.62 4.30
C ASP A 14 -10.76 6.01 2.83
N ALA A 15 -10.95 5.02 1.96
CA ALA A 15 -11.26 5.19 0.54
C ALA A 15 -10.32 6.15 -0.20
N THR A 16 -9.03 6.08 0.11
CA THR A 16 -8.01 6.95 -0.47
C THR A 16 -7.35 6.36 -1.72
N PHE A 17 -6.54 7.16 -2.40
CA PHE A 17 -5.80 6.84 -3.61
C PHE A 17 -4.36 7.37 -3.51
N ASP A 18 -3.47 6.94 -4.38
CA ASP A 18 -2.09 7.43 -4.38
C ASP A 18 -1.89 8.75 -5.11
N ASP A 19 -2.60 8.91 -6.23
CA ASP A 19 -2.46 10.03 -7.14
C ASP A 19 -3.77 10.26 -7.90
N LEU A 20 -4.18 11.53 -8.05
CA LEU A 20 -5.40 11.90 -8.76
C LEU A 20 -5.27 11.78 -10.29
N VAL A 21 -4.08 12.03 -10.86
CA VAL A 21 -3.89 12.03 -12.32
C VAL A 21 -4.42 10.76 -13.01
N PRO A 22 -4.06 9.54 -12.58
CA PRO A 22 -4.55 8.33 -13.24
C PRO A 22 -6.07 8.17 -13.17
N LEU A 23 -6.70 8.63 -12.08
CA LEU A 23 -8.17 8.61 -11.93
C LEU A 23 -8.84 9.61 -12.88
N ALA A 24 -8.30 10.82 -12.99
CA ALA A 24 -8.86 11.84 -13.87
C ALA A 24 -8.73 11.44 -15.34
N VAL A 25 -7.56 10.91 -15.73
CA VAL A 25 -7.31 10.47 -17.11
C VAL A 25 -8.22 9.28 -17.49
N SER A 26 -8.47 8.34 -16.58
CA SER A 26 -9.31 7.17 -16.87
C SER A 26 -10.79 7.50 -17.09
N LYS A 27 -11.26 8.69 -16.71
CA LYS A 27 -12.66 9.13 -16.88
C LYS A 27 -12.86 10.07 -18.07
N MET A 28 -11.82 10.32 -18.86
CA MET A 28 -11.84 11.26 -19.98
C MET A 28 -11.56 10.52 -21.30
N PRO A 29 -11.95 11.10 -22.45
CA PRO A 29 -11.55 10.57 -23.75
C PRO A 29 -10.02 10.44 -23.84
N SER A 30 -9.52 9.34 -24.42
CA SER A 30 -8.09 9.05 -24.51
C SER A 30 -7.29 10.16 -25.22
N SER A 31 -7.91 10.86 -26.17
CA SER A 31 -7.32 12.00 -26.87
C SER A 31 -7.03 13.21 -25.98
N TRP A 32 -7.61 13.28 -24.77
CA TRP A 32 -7.44 14.41 -23.84
C TRP A 32 -6.47 14.11 -22.69
N GLY A 33 -5.90 12.91 -22.63
CA GLY A 33 -5.10 12.46 -21.48
C GLY A 33 -3.96 13.42 -21.10
N GLY A 34 -3.23 13.94 -22.09
CA GLY A 34 -2.15 14.90 -21.84
C GLY A 34 -2.62 16.24 -21.25
N LEU A 35 -3.71 16.81 -21.79
CA LEU A 35 -4.29 18.06 -21.29
C LEU A 35 -4.83 17.90 -19.87
N VAL A 36 -5.54 16.79 -19.60
CA VAL A 36 -6.09 16.45 -18.29
C VAL A 36 -4.96 16.28 -17.27
N ALA A 37 -3.93 15.50 -17.60
CA ALA A 37 -2.78 15.30 -16.72
C ALA A 37 -2.08 16.61 -16.38
N GLN A 38 -1.83 17.47 -17.37
CA GLN A 38 -1.23 18.79 -17.14
C GLN A 38 -2.11 19.67 -16.25
N SER A 39 -3.42 19.69 -16.49
CA SER A 39 -4.37 20.51 -15.74
C SER A 39 -4.46 20.06 -14.27
N VAL A 40 -4.55 18.74 -14.04
CA VAL A 40 -4.57 18.17 -12.69
C VAL A 40 -3.28 18.47 -11.95
N ARG A 41 -2.11 18.29 -12.59
CA ARG A 41 -0.82 18.62 -11.96
C ARG A 41 -0.66 20.10 -11.65
N SER A 42 -1.21 20.98 -12.48
CA SER A 42 -1.03 22.42 -12.31
C SER A 42 -1.97 23.01 -11.26
N TYR A 43 -3.17 22.44 -11.09
CA TYR A 43 -4.24 23.08 -10.30
C TYR A 43 -4.83 22.19 -9.20
N LEU A 44 -4.60 20.87 -9.23
CA LEU A 44 -5.23 19.88 -8.35
C LEU A 44 -4.24 18.77 -7.95
N ASP A 45 -3.00 19.14 -7.60
CA ASP A 45 -1.96 18.16 -7.28
C ASP A 45 -2.21 17.44 -5.95
N LEU A 46 -2.92 16.32 -6.05
CA LEU A 46 -3.24 15.42 -4.95
C LEU A 46 -2.40 14.15 -5.04
N ASN A 47 -1.09 14.29 -4.88
CA ASN A 47 -0.16 13.18 -4.68
C ASN A 47 -0.10 12.80 -3.19
N ILE A 48 -1.00 11.92 -2.78
CA ILE A 48 -1.13 11.50 -1.38
C ILE A 48 0.06 10.62 -0.98
N ALA A 49 0.57 9.81 -1.91
CA ALA A 49 1.70 8.93 -1.64
C ALA A 49 2.97 9.70 -1.24
N GLU A 50 3.30 10.80 -1.92
CA GLU A 50 4.46 11.64 -1.58
C GLU A 50 4.36 12.19 -0.16
N LYS A 51 3.20 12.70 0.24
CA LYS A 51 2.97 13.22 1.60
C LYS A 51 3.03 12.12 2.65
N LEU A 52 2.53 10.93 2.33
CA LEU A 52 2.40 9.83 3.28
C LEU A 52 3.74 9.11 3.52
N ILE A 53 4.63 9.13 2.54
CA ILE A 53 5.99 8.58 2.63
C ILE A 53 6.82 9.29 3.70
N GLU A 54 6.65 10.60 3.87
CA GLU A 54 7.33 11.39 4.91
C GLU A 54 6.77 11.14 6.32
N TYR A 55 5.60 10.52 6.42
CA TYR A 55 4.97 10.25 7.71
C TYR A 55 5.65 9.09 8.44
N GLN A 56 6.19 9.35 9.63
CA GLN A 56 6.89 8.36 10.44
C GLN A 56 5.97 7.57 11.40
N GLY A 57 4.72 8.00 11.57
CA GLY A 57 3.77 7.34 12.47
C GLY A 57 3.10 6.09 11.87
N PRO A 58 2.28 5.36 12.63
CA PRO A 58 1.53 4.24 12.10
C PRO A 58 0.47 4.71 11.08
N ILE A 59 0.19 3.87 10.09
CA ILE A 59 -0.81 4.11 9.04
C ILE A 59 -1.76 2.92 8.98
N LEU A 60 -3.06 3.19 8.90
CA LEU A 60 -4.09 2.22 8.62
C LEU A 60 -4.85 2.62 7.36
N LEU A 61 -4.82 1.77 6.34
CA LEU A 61 -5.62 1.92 5.13
C LEU A 61 -6.91 1.12 5.25
N ILE A 62 -8.05 1.80 5.10
CA ILE A 62 -9.36 1.18 4.97
C ILE A 62 -9.73 1.21 3.48
N ARG A 63 -9.74 0.02 2.86
CA ARG A 63 -9.91 -0.11 1.40
C ARG A 63 -11.35 -0.47 1.05
N ARG A 64 -12.00 0.34 0.22
CA ARG A 64 -13.29 -0.01 -0.40
C ARG A 64 -13.08 -0.85 -1.65
N THR A 65 -13.69 -2.03 -1.69
CA THR A 65 -13.49 -3.02 -2.77
C THR A 65 -14.40 -2.81 -3.98
N ARG A 66 -15.49 -2.03 -3.82
CA ARG A 66 -16.49 -1.75 -4.89
C ARG A 66 -16.65 -0.26 -5.16
N ASP A 67 -15.57 0.51 -5.00
CA ASP A 67 -15.61 1.96 -5.15
C ASP A 67 -15.08 2.38 -6.54
N GLU A 68 -15.96 3.03 -7.30
CA GLU A 68 -15.73 3.47 -8.68
C GLU A 68 -14.87 4.74 -8.79
N MET A 69 -14.75 5.50 -7.69
CA MET A 69 -14.00 6.76 -7.64
C MET A 69 -12.51 6.52 -7.48
N ILE A 70 -12.12 5.43 -6.84
CA ILE A 70 -10.71 5.08 -6.62
C ILE A 70 -10.20 3.98 -7.56
N SER A 71 -10.98 3.60 -8.58
CA SER A 71 -10.63 2.55 -9.54
C SER A 71 -10.49 3.13 -10.94
N THR A 72 -9.43 2.75 -11.67
CA THR A 72 -9.18 3.25 -13.03
C THR A 72 -9.78 2.40 -14.14
N ASP A 73 -10.23 1.18 -13.81
CA ASP A 73 -10.84 0.26 -14.77
C ASP A 73 -12.26 -0.10 -14.31
N MET A 74 -13.23 0.35 -15.10
CA MET A 74 -14.67 0.35 -14.82
C MET A 74 -15.43 -0.06 -16.10
N PRO A 75 -15.67 -1.36 -16.31
CA PRO A 75 -16.50 -1.80 -17.42
C PRO A 75 -17.96 -1.36 -17.21
N ALA A 76 -18.65 -0.98 -18.29
CA ALA A 76 -19.98 -0.36 -18.23
C ALA A 76 -21.06 -1.23 -17.53
N ASP A 77 -20.91 -2.55 -17.58
CA ASP A 77 -21.89 -3.51 -17.07
C ASP A 77 -21.34 -4.40 -15.94
N SER A 78 -20.27 -3.97 -15.24
CA SER A 78 -19.69 -4.76 -14.15
C SER A 78 -19.16 -3.91 -13.00
N HIS A 79 -18.79 -4.58 -11.91
CA HIS A 79 -18.08 -3.95 -10.80
C HIS A 79 -16.67 -3.47 -11.21
N PRO A 80 -16.12 -2.46 -10.50
CA PRO A 80 -14.73 -2.04 -10.67
C PRO A 80 -13.76 -3.21 -10.64
N ASN A 81 -12.77 -3.20 -11.53
CA ASN A 81 -11.68 -4.15 -11.44
C ASN A 81 -10.83 -3.83 -10.20
N LEU A 82 -10.85 -4.73 -9.21
CA LEU A 82 -10.17 -4.54 -7.94
C LEU A 82 -8.66 -4.33 -8.07
N ALA A 83 -8.03 -4.89 -9.11
CA ALA A 83 -6.63 -4.68 -9.41
C ALA A 83 -6.32 -3.20 -9.75
N SER A 84 -7.30 -2.49 -10.31
CA SER A 84 -7.20 -1.09 -10.71
C SER A 84 -7.43 -0.09 -9.55
N ASN A 85 -7.74 -0.58 -8.36
CA ASN A 85 -7.96 0.23 -7.17
C ASN A 85 -6.66 0.98 -6.78
N ARG A 86 -6.71 2.30 -6.76
CA ARG A 86 -5.59 3.19 -6.45
C ARG A 86 -5.15 3.13 -4.98
N GLY A 87 -6.00 2.63 -4.09
CA GLY A 87 -5.60 2.29 -2.72
C GLY A 87 -4.55 1.18 -2.68
N ASN A 88 -4.58 0.22 -3.62
CA ASN A 88 -3.52 -0.79 -3.74
C ASN A 88 -2.18 -0.14 -4.12
N ASN A 89 -2.21 0.82 -5.04
CA ASN A 89 -1.02 1.56 -5.48
C ASN A 89 -0.44 2.40 -4.34
N LEU A 90 -1.30 3.02 -3.52
CA LEU A 90 -0.88 3.77 -2.35
C LEU A 90 -0.16 2.86 -1.35
N LEU A 91 -0.77 1.73 -1.01
CA LEU A 91 -0.18 0.76 -0.08
C LEU A 91 1.19 0.27 -0.57
N LEU A 92 1.29 -0.08 -1.86
CA LEU A 92 2.56 -0.53 -2.44
C LEU A 92 3.63 0.55 -2.36
N LYS A 93 3.33 1.81 -2.70
CA LYS A 93 4.28 2.93 -2.60
C LYS A 93 4.73 3.19 -1.17
N VAL A 94 3.81 3.19 -0.21
CA VAL A 94 4.13 3.34 1.22
C VAL A 94 5.04 2.22 1.69
N LEU A 95 4.71 0.97 1.37
CA LEU A 95 5.48 -0.19 1.81
C LEU A 95 6.85 -0.29 1.13
N GLN A 96 6.95 0.05 -0.16
CA GLN A 96 8.23 0.18 -0.89
C GLN A 96 9.16 1.17 -0.20
N PHE A 97 8.63 2.31 0.25
CA PHE A 97 9.44 3.30 0.95
C PHE A 97 9.78 2.84 2.37
N ARG A 98 8.81 2.31 3.12
CA ARG A 98 9.02 1.94 4.53
C ARG A 98 9.89 0.71 4.71
N TYR A 99 9.85 -0.24 3.79
CA TYR A 99 10.56 -1.52 3.86
C TYR A 99 11.25 -1.83 2.53
N PRO A 100 12.20 -0.99 2.07
CA PRO A 100 12.75 -1.07 0.72
C PRO A 100 13.49 -2.38 0.42
N THR A 101 13.99 -3.06 1.45
CA THR A 101 14.67 -4.36 1.32
C THR A 101 13.71 -5.54 1.31
N ILE A 102 12.46 -5.38 1.75
CA ILE A 102 11.41 -6.41 1.71
C ILE A 102 10.51 -6.23 0.48
N VAL A 103 10.16 -4.97 0.18
CA VAL A 103 9.14 -4.60 -0.80
C VAL A 103 9.84 -4.02 -2.03
N ASP A 104 10.26 -4.92 -2.90
CA ASP A 104 11.08 -4.65 -4.07
C ASP A 104 10.56 -5.38 -5.32
N ASN A 105 11.34 -5.34 -6.41
CA ASN A 105 10.96 -5.99 -7.67
C ASN A 105 10.71 -7.50 -7.57
N THR A 106 11.24 -8.18 -6.54
CA THR A 106 11.05 -9.62 -6.33
C THR A 106 9.73 -9.94 -5.66
N THR A 107 9.24 -9.07 -4.75
CA THR A 107 8.00 -9.27 -4.00
C THR A 107 6.81 -8.52 -4.58
N LEU A 108 7.05 -7.47 -5.37
CA LEU A 108 5.98 -6.67 -5.99
C LEU A 108 4.96 -7.50 -6.79
N PRO A 109 5.33 -8.51 -7.60
CA PRO A 109 4.35 -9.29 -8.35
C PRO A 109 3.35 -10.02 -7.45
N VAL A 110 3.83 -10.71 -6.41
CA VAL A 110 2.97 -11.46 -5.48
C VAL A 110 2.12 -10.54 -4.61
N MET A 111 2.65 -9.37 -4.22
CA MET A 111 1.86 -8.35 -3.52
C MET A 111 0.76 -7.77 -4.41
N LYS A 112 1.04 -7.51 -5.69
CA LYS A 112 0.02 -7.05 -6.65
C LYS A 112 -1.08 -8.08 -6.85
N GLU A 113 -0.73 -9.36 -6.99
CA GLU A 113 -1.72 -10.45 -7.05
C GLU A 113 -2.58 -10.47 -5.77
N PHE A 114 -1.93 -10.42 -4.60
CA PHE A 114 -2.61 -10.41 -3.31
C PHE A 114 -3.60 -9.25 -3.18
N LEU A 115 -3.19 -8.03 -3.55
CA LEU A 115 -4.05 -6.85 -3.46
C LEU A 115 -5.16 -6.81 -4.51
N SER A 116 -4.97 -7.49 -5.64
CA SER A 116 -6.00 -7.64 -6.69
C SER A 116 -7.12 -8.60 -6.28
N GLY A 117 -6.89 -9.47 -5.31
CA GLY A 117 -7.89 -10.42 -4.81
C GLY A 117 -8.87 -9.84 -3.78
N GLU A 118 -10.05 -10.46 -3.72
CA GLU A 118 -10.98 -10.31 -2.59
C GLU A 118 -10.43 -10.94 -1.30
N THR A 119 -11.09 -10.68 -0.16
CA THR A 119 -10.67 -11.16 1.16
C THR A 119 -10.43 -12.67 1.19
N PHE A 120 -11.33 -13.47 0.60
CA PHE A 120 -11.19 -14.92 0.57
C PHE A 120 -9.91 -15.36 -0.16
N ARG A 121 -9.65 -14.80 -1.35
CA ARG A 121 -8.41 -15.11 -2.12
C ARG A 121 -7.17 -14.67 -1.34
N GLN A 122 -7.22 -13.54 -0.65
CA GLN A 122 -6.11 -13.08 0.19
C GLN A 122 -5.82 -14.04 1.35
N VAL A 123 -6.86 -14.52 2.04
CA VAL A 123 -6.71 -15.53 3.10
C VAL A 123 -6.12 -16.82 2.53
N GLN A 124 -6.62 -17.29 1.40
CA GLN A 124 -6.09 -18.47 0.72
C GLN A 124 -4.60 -18.30 0.34
N MET A 125 -4.21 -17.14 -0.21
CA MET A 125 -2.81 -16.87 -0.55
C MET A 125 -1.90 -16.85 0.69
N LEU A 126 -2.35 -16.28 1.81
CA LEU A 126 -1.58 -16.32 3.06
C LEU A 126 -1.36 -17.76 3.55
N GLN A 127 -2.36 -18.64 3.39
CA GLN A 127 -2.25 -20.05 3.72
C GLN A 127 -1.33 -20.81 2.75
N GLU A 128 -1.51 -20.62 1.44
CA GLU A 128 -0.68 -21.23 0.39
C GLU A 128 0.79 -20.88 0.55
N LYS A 129 1.09 -19.64 0.93
CA LYS A 129 2.45 -19.14 1.19
C LYS A 129 2.92 -19.42 2.62
N GLN A 130 2.11 -20.08 3.46
CA GLN A 130 2.44 -20.43 4.84
C GLN A 130 2.96 -19.22 5.63
N VAL A 131 2.22 -18.10 5.56
CA VAL A 131 2.61 -16.88 6.26
C VAL A 131 2.35 -17.04 7.76
N GLU A 132 3.43 -17.28 8.50
CA GLU A 132 3.41 -17.39 9.96
C GLU A 132 3.56 -15.99 10.59
N TYR A 133 2.51 -15.52 11.25
CA TYR A 133 2.46 -14.15 11.79
C TYR A 133 3.45 -13.95 12.92
N GLU A 134 3.69 -14.97 13.75
CA GLU A 134 4.66 -14.93 14.84
C GLU A 134 6.07 -14.74 14.31
N VAL A 135 6.49 -15.57 13.35
CA VAL A 135 7.80 -15.45 12.68
C VAL A 135 7.98 -14.08 12.04
N CYS A 136 6.96 -13.58 11.34
CA CYS A 136 7.04 -12.25 10.71
C CYS A 136 7.15 -11.13 11.77
N ASN A 137 6.36 -11.19 12.84
CA ASN A 137 6.42 -10.22 13.93
C ASN A 137 7.78 -10.23 14.64
N ASP A 138 8.37 -11.41 14.85
CA ASP A 138 9.65 -11.56 15.51
C ASP A 138 10.76 -10.90 14.69
N VAL A 139 10.78 -11.10 13.37
CA VAL A 139 11.74 -10.45 12.47
C VAL A 139 11.64 -8.92 12.54
N ILE A 140 10.41 -8.37 12.44
CA ILE A 140 10.21 -6.91 12.52
C ILE A 140 10.60 -6.39 13.90
N SER A 141 10.18 -7.05 14.98
CA SER A 141 10.42 -6.61 16.36
C SER A 141 11.90 -6.67 16.73
N GLN A 142 12.62 -7.70 16.27
CA GLN A 142 14.06 -7.83 16.45
C GLN A 142 14.80 -6.69 15.74
N HIS A 143 14.44 -6.39 14.49
CA HIS A 143 15.03 -5.27 13.76
C HIS A 143 14.76 -3.93 14.47
N VAL A 144 13.53 -3.71 14.93
CA VAL A 144 13.14 -2.50 15.65
C VAL A 144 13.89 -2.36 16.98
N ALA A 145 14.08 -3.45 17.72
CA ALA A 145 14.84 -3.43 18.97
C ALA A 145 16.32 -3.03 18.76
N GLN A 146 16.89 -3.38 17.60
CA GLN A 146 18.29 -3.11 17.27
C GLN A 146 18.50 -1.74 16.61
N ASN A 147 17.57 -1.30 15.76
CA ASN A 147 17.76 -0.14 14.86
C ASN A 147 16.77 1.00 15.11
N GLY A 148 15.76 0.79 15.96
CA GLY A 148 14.69 1.75 16.23
C GLY A 148 13.48 1.64 15.30
N THR A 149 12.55 2.58 15.44
CA THR A 149 11.24 2.55 14.77
C THR A 149 11.13 3.49 13.56
N HIS A 150 12.25 4.05 13.09
CA HIS A 150 12.24 5.06 12.03
C HIS A 150 12.20 4.41 10.64
N TYR A 151 11.44 5.00 9.71
CA TYR A 151 11.40 4.59 8.32
C TYR A 151 12.34 5.45 7.45
N PRO A 152 13.02 4.88 6.46
CA PRO A 152 12.92 3.50 5.97
C PRO A 152 13.63 2.47 6.87
N MET A 153 13.06 1.26 6.96
CA MET A 153 13.64 0.10 7.63
C MET A 153 14.29 -0.85 6.62
N ALA A 154 15.62 -0.94 6.66
CA ALA A 154 16.39 -1.87 5.84
C ALA A 154 16.53 -3.23 6.57
N ILE A 155 15.45 -4.00 6.55
CA ILE A 155 15.41 -5.34 7.14
C ILE A 155 16.01 -6.33 6.15
N GLU A 156 17.22 -6.80 6.43
CA GLU A 156 17.89 -7.79 5.57
C GLU A 156 17.31 -9.19 5.81
N VAL A 157 16.97 -9.87 4.72
CA VAL A 157 16.36 -11.20 4.74
C VAL A 157 16.97 -12.04 3.63
N ASP A 158 17.80 -13.02 4.01
CA ASP A 158 18.52 -13.87 3.05
C ASP A 158 17.61 -14.88 2.33
N GLN A 159 16.53 -15.29 2.99
CA GLN A 159 15.61 -16.29 2.47
C GLN A 159 14.51 -15.62 1.64
N ALA A 160 14.52 -15.86 0.32
CA ALA A 160 13.52 -15.32 -0.60
C ALA A 160 12.07 -15.68 -0.20
N ASP A 161 11.85 -16.88 0.34
CA ASP A 161 10.54 -17.32 0.82
C ASP A 161 10.06 -16.48 2.02
N LEU A 162 10.94 -16.25 3.01
CA LEU A 162 10.64 -15.41 4.17
C LEU A 162 10.37 -13.97 3.75
N LYS A 163 11.10 -13.45 2.77
CA LYS A 163 10.88 -12.10 2.21
C LYS A 163 9.50 -11.97 1.57
N VAL A 164 9.05 -12.99 0.82
CA VAL A 164 7.67 -13.05 0.30
C VAL A 164 6.65 -13.07 1.44
N LYS A 165 6.84 -13.92 2.46
CA LYS A 165 5.95 -14.00 3.63
C LYS A 165 5.83 -12.66 4.35
N LEU A 166 6.96 -11.98 4.60
CA LEU A 166 7.00 -10.64 5.21
C LEU A 166 6.26 -9.60 4.36
N SER A 167 6.41 -9.62 3.04
CA SER A 167 5.73 -8.68 2.14
C SER A 167 4.20 -8.82 2.20
N LEU A 168 3.69 -10.06 2.28
CA LEU A 168 2.26 -10.34 2.40
C LEU A 168 1.73 -10.02 3.80
N PHE A 169 2.51 -10.35 4.83
CA PHE A 169 2.22 -9.99 6.21
C PHE A 169 2.08 -8.48 6.37
N LEU A 170 3.05 -7.69 5.89
CA LEU A 170 3.01 -6.23 5.95
C LEU A 170 1.81 -5.66 5.18
N SER A 171 1.50 -6.21 4.00
CA SER A 171 0.32 -5.84 3.22
C SER A 171 -0.98 -6.03 4.01
N ARG A 172 -1.05 -7.08 4.84
CA ARG A 172 -2.21 -7.35 5.69
C ARG A 172 -2.24 -6.47 6.94
N GLN A 173 -1.09 -6.16 7.55
CA GLN A 173 -1.01 -5.30 8.73
C GLN A 173 -1.47 -3.86 8.45
N TYR A 174 -1.05 -3.30 7.31
CA TYR A 174 -1.37 -1.93 6.94
C TYR A 174 -2.79 -1.77 6.35
N LYS A 175 -3.49 -2.87 6.05
CA LYS A 175 -4.79 -2.86 5.37
C LYS A 175 -5.86 -3.53 6.21
N ASN A 176 -6.83 -2.74 6.66
CA ASN A 176 -8.09 -3.29 7.16
C ASN A 176 -9.07 -3.48 6.00
N VAL A 177 -9.82 -4.59 6.03
CA VAL A 177 -10.90 -4.88 5.06
C VAL A 177 -12.23 -4.73 5.78
#